data_AF-A0A838P5S0-F1
#
_entry.id   AF-A0A838P5S0-F1
#
_cell.length_a   1.000
_cell.length_b   1.000
_cell.length_c   1.000
_cell.angle_alpha   90.00
_cell.angle_beta   90.00
_cell.angle_gamma   90.00
#
_symmetry.space_group_name_H-M   'P 1'
#
loop_
_entity.id
_entity.type
_entity.pdbx_description
1 polymer ?
#
loop_
_entity_poly.entity_id
_entity_poly.type
_entity_poly.pdbx_seq_one_letter_code
_entity_poly.pdbx_strand_id
1 'polypeptide(L)'
;MTRRATLLLAAAVMLLGAGAAFLLLRPEPSRGASSGLIQALQGNTDPRSQALARQRTRNPPPLPAVSALPALIRDTSWLVRLRAASSLAERTDISAGDRAELILDALGQEVTSPASGPPLAGSYLPLSGVFRLHYVHMIEDLGSAATGPARAALRNASGDLREWTSIALAASGDNDAAPGLRDLLRRSHHAEVRMSSAYFLGLLGDRSAAGDLKAALADPATARVRSDGSEPSHTLYPVREQAAGALQALGFTVERNGDTFTAN
;
A
#
# COMPACT_ATOMS: atom_id res chain seq x y z
N MET A 1 -49.81 18.47 7.34
CA MET A 1 -49.73 18.12 5.90
C MET A 1 -48.41 18.69 5.37
N THR A 2 -47.41 17.83 5.20
CA THR A 2 -46.69 17.56 3.91
C THR A 2 -45.88 18.73 3.36
N ARG A 3 -44.62 18.62 2.90
CA ARG A 3 -43.60 17.55 2.81
C ARG A 3 -42.41 18.24 2.09
N ARG A 4 -41.18 17.90 2.50
CA ARG A 4 -40.01 17.58 1.64
C ARG A 4 -39.26 18.69 0.87
N ALA A 5 -37.96 18.39 0.78
CA ALA A 5 -36.90 18.96 -0.06
C ALA A 5 -36.36 20.30 0.49
N THR A 6 -35.13 20.43 0.99
CA THR A 6 -33.86 19.78 0.62
C THR A 6 -32.86 19.89 1.79
N LEU A 7 -32.51 18.76 2.40
CA LEU A 7 -31.38 18.61 3.33
C LEU A 7 -30.54 17.45 2.78
N LEU A 8 -29.61 17.75 1.87
CA LEU A 8 -28.62 16.81 1.36
C LEU A 8 -27.36 17.60 1.00
N LEU A 9 -26.67 18.20 1.99
CA LEU A 9 -25.25 18.56 1.86
C LEU A 9 -24.61 19.02 3.19
N ALA A 10 -24.69 18.26 4.28
CA ALA A 10 -23.82 18.49 5.44
C ALA A 10 -24.00 17.36 6.45
N ALA A 11 -23.06 16.40 6.48
CA ALA A 11 -22.60 15.66 7.66
C ALA A 11 -22.01 14.30 7.25
N ALA A 12 -20.71 14.28 6.94
CA ALA A 12 -19.86 13.09 7.07
C ALA A 12 -18.38 13.51 7.08
N VAL A 13 -18.03 14.46 7.96
CA VAL A 13 -16.63 14.74 8.33
C VAL A 13 -16.56 14.53 9.84
N MET A 14 -16.23 13.30 10.24
CA MET A 14 -15.76 12.86 11.57
C MET A 14 -15.42 11.37 11.40
N LEU A 15 -14.24 10.81 11.72
CA LEU A 15 -13.05 11.22 12.43
C LEU A 15 -11.91 10.39 11.81
N LEU A 16 -10.95 11.05 11.18
CA LEU A 16 -9.73 10.43 10.65
C LEU A 16 -8.77 10.23 11.83
N GLY A 17 -8.70 9.01 12.36
CA GLY A 17 -7.52 8.59 13.13
C GLY A 17 -6.30 8.73 12.22
N ALA A 18 -5.28 9.44 12.69
CA ALA A 18 -4.14 9.96 11.91
C ALA A 18 -3.29 8.94 11.13
N GLY A 19 -3.63 7.64 11.14
CA GLY A 19 -3.07 6.61 10.25
C GLY A 19 -3.87 6.36 8.96
N ALA A 20 -5.15 6.74 8.92
CA ALA A 20 -6.02 6.58 7.74
C ALA A 20 -5.97 7.80 6.80
N ALA A 21 -5.57 8.98 7.31
CA ALA A 21 -5.47 10.20 6.53
C ALA A 21 -4.39 10.14 5.43
N PHE A 22 -3.34 9.32 5.61
CA PHE A 22 -2.28 9.17 4.59
C PHE A 22 -2.70 8.28 3.42
N LEU A 23 -3.72 7.43 3.57
CA LEU A 23 -4.19 6.52 2.51
C LEU A 23 -5.53 6.94 1.89
N LEU A 24 -6.28 7.86 2.51
CA LEU A 24 -7.60 8.29 2.04
C LEU A 24 -7.66 9.73 1.51
N LEU A 25 -6.59 10.52 1.63
CA LEU A 25 -6.45 11.77 0.89
C LEU A 25 -5.54 11.49 -0.31
N ARG A 26 -6.12 11.06 -1.43
CA ARG A 26 -5.44 11.09 -2.73
C ARG A 26 -5.39 12.55 -3.21
N PRO A 27 -4.25 13.26 -3.17
CA PRO A 27 -3.96 14.15 -4.29
C PRO A 27 -3.74 13.25 -5.52
N GLU A 28 -4.11 13.74 -6.70
CA GLU A 28 -3.81 13.22 -8.06
C GLU A 28 -2.59 12.30 -8.16
N PRO A 29 -2.51 11.35 -9.13
CA PRO A 29 -1.37 10.46 -9.33
C PRO A 29 -0.11 11.30 -9.58
N SER A 30 0.60 11.61 -8.50
CA SER A 30 1.63 12.61 -8.49
C SER A 30 2.93 11.94 -8.10
N ARG A 31 3.92 12.19 -8.96
CA ARG A 31 5.35 11.89 -8.97
C ARG A 31 6.13 12.12 -7.65
N GLY A 32 5.51 11.94 -6.47
CA GLY A 32 6.04 12.34 -5.16
C GLY A 32 5.75 11.36 -4.01
N ALA A 33 5.02 10.26 -4.22
CA ALA A 33 4.79 9.25 -3.17
C ALA A 33 6.10 8.60 -2.69
N SER A 34 7.01 8.27 -3.62
CA SER A 34 8.34 7.74 -3.34
C SER A 34 9.19 8.77 -2.57
N SER A 35 9.10 10.04 -2.95
CA SER A 35 9.79 11.13 -2.27
C SER A 35 9.27 11.32 -0.84
N GLY A 36 7.96 11.18 -0.62
CA GLY A 36 7.32 11.26 0.69
C GLY A 36 7.74 10.16 1.66
N LEU A 37 7.86 8.91 1.20
CA LEU A 37 8.35 7.79 2.03
C LEU A 37 9.84 7.95 2.38
N ILE A 38 10.67 8.29 1.40
CA ILE A 38 12.10 8.58 1.62
C ILE A 38 12.29 9.76 2.58
N GLN A 39 11.43 10.78 2.49
CA GLN A 39 11.43 11.93 3.39
C GLN A 39 10.97 11.55 4.80
N ALA A 40 9.95 10.70 4.94
CA ALA A 40 9.49 10.19 6.22
C ALA A 40 10.57 9.37 6.94
N LEU A 41 11.34 8.56 6.21
CA LEU A 41 12.50 7.83 6.73
C LEU A 41 13.63 8.76 7.20
N GLN A 42 13.78 9.91 6.55
CA GLN A 42 14.75 10.94 6.93
C GLN A 42 14.26 11.83 8.08
N GLY A 43 12.97 11.75 8.41
CA GLY A 43 12.25 12.67 9.30
C GLY A 43 12.46 12.47 10.80
N ASN A 44 13.28 11.53 11.23
CA ASN A 44 13.64 11.37 12.64
C ASN A 44 15.15 11.44 12.81
N THR A 45 15.68 12.65 13.05
CA THR A 45 17.00 12.93 13.66
C THR A 45 17.35 14.41 13.46
N ASP A 46 17.26 15.24 14.49
CA ASP A 46 17.93 16.57 14.62
C ASP A 46 17.68 17.66 13.51
N PRO A 47 17.48 18.94 13.88
CA PRO A 47 17.45 20.08 12.95
C PRO A 47 18.52 20.07 11.82
N ARG A 48 19.72 19.53 12.06
CA ARG A 48 20.77 19.40 11.02
C ARG A 48 20.38 18.43 9.90
N SER A 49 19.81 17.28 10.21
CA SER A 49 19.39 16.33 9.17
C SER A 49 18.18 16.85 8.41
N GLN A 50 17.32 17.65 9.05
CA GLN A 50 16.23 18.36 8.38
C GLN A 50 16.76 19.44 7.43
N ALA A 51 17.78 20.21 7.82
CA ALA A 51 18.41 21.20 6.96
C ALA A 51 19.10 20.53 5.74
N LEU A 52 19.78 19.41 5.95
CA LEU A 52 20.39 18.61 4.88
C LEU A 52 19.33 17.96 3.98
N ALA A 53 18.21 17.48 4.53
CA ALA A 53 17.09 16.97 3.75
C ALA A 53 16.46 18.07 2.89
N ARG A 54 16.24 19.27 3.45
CA ARG A 54 15.78 20.46 2.70
C ARG A 54 16.77 20.91 1.63
N GLN A 55 18.07 20.73 1.86
CA GLN A 55 19.08 21.04 0.86
C GLN A 55 19.13 19.99 -0.26
N ARG A 56 18.95 18.70 0.07
CA ARG A 56 18.83 17.61 -0.91
C ARG A 56 17.54 17.67 -1.73
N THR A 57 16.43 18.17 -1.18
CA THR A 57 15.22 18.41 -2.00
C THR A 57 15.39 19.57 -2.96
N ARG A 58 16.21 20.57 -2.60
CA ARG A 58 16.60 21.66 -3.51
C ARG A 58 17.59 21.22 -4.58
N ASN A 59 18.42 20.23 -4.28
CA ASN A 59 19.44 19.73 -5.21
C ASN A 59 19.53 18.19 -5.08
N PRO A 60 18.60 17.46 -5.73
CA PRO A 60 18.57 16.01 -5.61
C PRO A 60 19.87 15.41 -6.16
N PRO A 61 20.43 14.37 -5.52
CA PRO A 61 21.56 13.65 -6.09
C PRO A 61 21.16 13.13 -7.49
N PRO A 62 22.10 13.10 -8.46
CA PRO A 62 21.81 12.58 -9.78
C PRO A 62 21.29 11.14 -9.69
N LEU A 63 20.31 10.83 -10.54
CA LEU A 63 19.73 9.48 -10.59
C LEU A 63 20.84 8.45 -10.88
N PRO A 64 20.78 7.25 -10.28
CA PRO A 64 21.75 6.20 -10.57
C PRO A 64 21.69 5.81 -12.06
N ALA A 65 22.83 5.47 -12.65
CA ALA A 65 22.87 5.01 -14.04
C ALA A 65 21.95 3.80 -14.27
N VAL A 66 21.29 3.68 -15.44
CA VAL A 66 20.41 2.54 -15.77
C VAL A 66 21.10 1.21 -15.47
N SER A 67 22.35 1.08 -15.93
CA SER A 67 23.16 -0.13 -15.83
C SER A 67 23.49 -0.55 -14.39
N ALA A 68 23.43 0.38 -13.43
CA ALA A 68 23.68 0.11 -12.03
C ALA A 68 22.42 -0.37 -11.28
N LEU A 69 21.22 -0.09 -11.79
CA LEU A 69 19.97 -0.36 -11.09
C LEU A 69 19.79 -1.82 -10.66
N PRO A 70 20.05 -2.85 -11.49
CA PRO A 70 19.88 -4.24 -11.07
C PRO A 70 20.77 -4.61 -9.88
N ALA A 71 22.01 -4.08 -9.83
CA ALA A 71 22.93 -4.33 -8.73
C ALA A 71 22.47 -3.60 -7.45
N LEU A 72 22.06 -2.34 -7.57
CA LEU A 72 21.58 -1.54 -6.44
C LEU A 72 20.27 -2.07 -5.84
N ILE A 73 19.39 -2.64 -6.66
CA ILE A 73 18.14 -3.29 -6.21
C ILE A 73 18.43 -4.56 -5.40
N ARG A 74 19.54 -5.24 -5.66
CA ARG A 74 19.97 -6.44 -4.92
C ARG A 74 21.00 -6.13 -3.82
N ASP A 75 21.17 -4.86 -3.48
CA ASP A 75 22.12 -4.43 -2.45
C ASP A 75 21.74 -4.97 -1.06
N THR A 76 22.75 -5.25 -0.24
CA THR A 76 22.57 -5.74 1.13
C THR A 76 21.90 -4.69 2.01
N SER A 77 22.09 -3.41 1.71
CA SER A 77 21.42 -2.30 2.39
C SER A 77 20.01 -2.10 1.83
N TRP A 78 18.99 -2.34 2.67
CA TRP A 78 17.60 -2.08 2.31
C TRP A 78 17.36 -0.63 1.88
N LEU A 79 18.12 0.33 2.43
CA LEU A 79 17.99 1.74 2.07
C LEU A 79 18.52 2.02 0.65
N VAL A 80 19.58 1.31 0.22
CA VAL A 80 20.09 1.39 -1.15
C VAL A 80 19.07 0.78 -2.11
N ARG A 81 18.52 -0.40 -1.80
CA ARG A 81 17.46 -1.02 -2.59
C ARG A 81 16.25 -0.10 -2.76
N LEU A 82 15.74 0.46 -1.66
CA LEU A 82 14.57 1.34 -1.67
C LEU A 82 14.82 2.59 -2.52
N ARG A 83 16.01 3.23 -2.40
CA ARG A 83 16.35 4.40 -3.20
C ARG A 83 16.47 4.07 -4.69
N ALA A 84 17.09 2.95 -5.03
CA ALA A 84 17.22 2.50 -6.40
C ALA A 84 15.84 2.24 -7.03
N ALA A 85 14.97 1.49 -6.33
CA ALA A 85 13.60 1.24 -6.77
C ALA A 85 12.80 2.55 -6.85
N SER A 86 12.83 3.40 -5.83
CA SER A 86 12.11 4.69 -5.80
C SER A 86 12.49 5.60 -6.97
N SER A 87 13.75 5.54 -7.42
CA SER A 87 14.22 6.32 -8.56
C SER A 87 13.50 5.96 -9.86
N LEU A 88 12.98 4.74 -10.00
CA LEU A 88 12.29 4.27 -11.20
C LEU A 88 11.04 5.11 -11.52
N ALA A 89 10.37 5.66 -10.51
CA ALA A 89 9.18 6.51 -10.71
C ALA A 89 9.48 7.77 -11.55
N GLU A 90 10.72 8.24 -11.54
CA GLU A 90 11.17 9.45 -12.25
C GLU A 90 11.82 9.13 -13.62
N ARG A 91 11.98 7.84 -13.95
CA ARG A 91 12.76 7.37 -15.10
C ARG A 91 11.91 7.20 -16.36
N THR A 92 12.08 8.11 -17.30
CA THR A 92 11.44 8.08 -18.63
C THR A 92 12.27 7.37 -19.69
N ASP A 93 13.55 7.12 -19.41
CA ASP A 93 14.54 6.40 -20.22
C ASP A 93 14.45 4.87 -20.08
N ILE A 94 13.58 4.36 -19.21
CA ILE A 94 13.30 2.93 -18.99
C ILE A 94 11.84 2.68 -19.36
N SER A 95 11.53 1.60 -20.07
CA SER A 95 10.14 1.28 -20.43
C SER A 95 9.32 0.94 -19.18
N ALA A 96 7.99 1.14 -19.23
CA ALA A 96 7.13 0.81 -18.09
C ALA A 96 7.19 -0.68 -17.71
N GLY A 97 7.34 -1.57 -18.70
CA GLY A 97 7.52 -3.01 -18.47
C GLY A 97 8.84 -3.31 -17.75
N ASP A 98 9.95 -2.74 -18.22
CA ASP A 98 11.26 -2.95 -17.58
C ASP A 98 11.31 -2.36 -16.17
N ARG A 99 10.65 -1.20 -15.94
CA ARG A 99 10.47 -0.65 -14.60
C ARG A 99 9.69 -1.62 -13.71
N ALA A 100 8.62 -2.23 -14.21
CA ALA A 100 7.85 -3.22 -13.45
C ALA A 100 8.70 -4.44 -13.09
N GLU A 101 9.54 -4.94 -13.98
CA GLU A 101 10.47 -6.04 -13.68
C GLU A 101 11.43 -5.69 -12.54
N LEU A 102 12.02 -4.49 -12.58
CA LEU A 102 12.92 -4.00 -11.54
C LEU A 102 12.20 -3.80 -10.19
N ILE A 103 10.95 -3.32 -10.20
CA ILE A 103 10.14 -3.16 -8.99
C ILE A 103 9.76 -4.53 -8.39
N LEU A 104 9.38 -5.50 -9.24
CA LEU A 104 9.09 -6.87 -8.80
C LEU A 104 10.33 -7.57 -8.24
N ASP A 105 11.51 -7.29 -8.78
CA ASP A 105 12.77 -7.77 -8.20
C ASP A 105 13.03 -7.13 -6.82
N ALA A 106 12.80 -5.82 -6.67
CA ALA A 106 12.91 -5.14 -5.39
C ALA A 106 11.92 -5.70 -4.34
N LEU A 107 10.67 -5.98 -4.75
CA LEU A 107 9.68 -6.67 -3.91
C LEU A 107 10.18 -8.08 -3.51
N GLY A 108 10.77 -8.82 -4.45
CA GLY A 108 11.41 -10.10 -4.19
C GLY A 108 12.51 -10.00 -3.14
N GLN A 109 13.41 -9.03 -3.29
CA GLN A 109 14.47 -8.76 -2.31
C GLN A 109 13.92 -8.38 -0.93
N GLU A 110 12.81 -7.65 -0.88
CA GLU A 110 12.17 -7.26 0.38
C GLU A 110 11.42 -8.42 1.06
N VAL A 111 10.96 -9.40 0.29
CA VAL A 111 10.43 -10.66 0.85
C VAL A 111 11.57 -11.52 1.39
N THR A 112 12.66 -11.69 0.63
CA THR A 112 13.79 -12.56 1.00
C THR A 112 14.72 -11.97 2.07
N SER A 113 14.96 -10.66 2.04
CA SER A 113 15.80 -9.93 2.98
C SER A 113 15.07 -8.68 3.49
N PRO A 114 14.08 -8.85 4.39
CA PRO A 114 13.22 -7.76 4.82
C PRO A 114 14.01 -6.61 5.46
N ALA A 115 13.60 -5.38 5.17
CA ALA A 115 14.11 -4.20 5.83
C ALA A 115 13.88 -4.28 7.34
N SER A 116 14.93 -3.97 8.07
CA SER A 116 14.94 -3.96 9.53
C SER A 116 15.14 -2.53 10.04
N GLY A 117 14.41 -2.20 11.11
CA GLY A 117 14.41 -0.88 11.71
C GLY A 117 13.17 -0.67 12.58
N PRO A 118 13.11 0.45 13.31
CA PRO A 118 11.89 0.81 14.02
C PRO A 118 10.74 1.01 13.01
N PRO A 119 9.48 0.70 13.38
CA PRO A 119 8.32 1.09 12.60
C PRO A 119 8.34 2.59 12.31
N LEU A 120 7.87 2.98 11.13
CA LEU A 120 7.68 4.38 10.79
C LEU A 120 6.68 5.03 11.74
N ALA A 121 6.96 6.28 12.15
CA ALA A 121 6.02 7.05 12.96
C ALA A 121 4.66 7.12 12.25
N GLY A 122 3.57 6.85 12.99
CA GLY A 122 2.21 6.79 12.44
C GLY A 122 1.87 5.50 11.66
N SER A 123 2.85 4.64 11.38
CA SER A 123 2.60 3.33 10.79
C SER A 123 2.35 2.28 11.86
N TYR A 124 1.33 1.46 11.64
CA TYR A 124 1.09 0.26 12.42
C TYR A 124 1.78 -0.98 11.82
N LEU A 125 2.35 -0.86 10.62
CA LEU A 125 3.09 -1.92 9.96
C LEU A 125 4.57 -1.91 10.37
N PRO A 126 5.22 -3.09 10.42
CA PRO A 126 6.68 -3.14 10.43
C PRO A 126 7.23 -2.47 9.17
N LEU A 127 8.49 -2.04 9.23
CA LEU A 127 9.15 -1.33 8.13
C LEU A 127 9.08 -2.12 6.80
N SER A 128 9.30 -3.43 6.86
CA SER A 128 9.18 -4.31 5.69
C SER A 128 7.76 -4.36 5.12
N GLY A 129 6.74 -4.34 5.97
CA GLY A 129 5.33 -4.27 5.54
C GLY A 129 5.04 -2.98 4.76
N VAL A 130 5.60 -1.85 5.21
CA VAL A 130 5.50 -0.58 4.49
C VAL A 130 6.15 -0.66 3.11
N PHE A 131 7.35 -1.25 3.00
CA PHE A 131 8.05 -1.33 1.71
C PHE A 131 7.42 -2.31 0.73
N ARG A 132 6.90 -3.45 1.21
CA ARG A 132 6.14 -4.37 0.35
C ARG A 132 4.92 -3.69 -0.26
N LEU A 133 4.15 -2.94 0.55
CA LEU A 133 3.04 -2.12 0.04
C LEU A 133 3.52 -1.01 -0.91
N HIS A 134 4.64 -0.36 -0.59
CA HIS A 134 5.20 0.68 -1.46
C HIS A 134 5.52 0.13 -2.86
N TYR A 135 6.20 -1.03 -2.96
CA TYR A 135 6.49 -1.64 -4.25
C TYR A 135 5.22 -2.09 -4.98
N VAL A 136 4.22 -2.59 -4.27
CA VAL A 136 2.91 -2.92 -4.86
C VAL A 136 2.21 -1.68 -5.43
N HIS A 137 2.22 -0.55 -4.72
CA HIS A 137 1.66 0.70 -5.25
C HIS A 137 2.47 1.27 -6.42
N MET A 138 3.79 1.08 -6.45
CA MET A 138 4.56 1.41 -7.65
C MET A 138 4.14 0.56 -8.85
N ILE A 139 3.71 -0.69 -8.64
CA ILE A 139 3.10 -1.51 -9.70
C ILE A 139 1.70 -1.00 -10.08
N GLU A 140 0.88 -0.58 -9.12
CA GLU A 140 -0.41 0.10 -9.37
C GLU A 140 -0.23 1.32 -10.28
N ASP A 141 0.77 2.17 -10.00
CA ASP A 141 1.06 3.38 -10.78
C ASP A 141 1.47 3.08 -12.22
N LEU A 142 2.04 1.90 -12.50
CA LEU A 142 2.36 1.45 -13.86
C LEU A 142 1.16 0.85 -14.60
N GLY A 143 0.11 0.47 -13.88
CA GLY A 143 -1.11 -0.12 -14.42
C GLY A 143 -0.84 -1.33 -15.31
N SER A 144 -1.56 -1.44 -16.43
CA SER A 144 -1.54 -2.61 -17.31
C SER A 144 -0.17 -2.90 -17.94
N ALA A 145 0.75 -1.93 -17.96
CA ALA A 145 2.12 -2.16 -18.42
C ALA A 145 2.88 -3.15 -17.51
N ALA A 146 2.48 -3.27 -16.25
CA ALA A 146 3.07 -4.20 -15.29
C ALA A 146 2.44 -5.60 -15.31
N THR A 147 1.30 -5.82 -15.99
CA THR A 147 0.58 -7.11 -15.99
C THR A 147 1.44 -8.24 -16.56
N GLY A 148 2.10 -8.02 -17.70
CA GLY A 148 2.98 -9.02 -18.32
C GLY A 148 4.14 -9.42 -17.39
N PRO A 149 4.95 -8.45 -16.90
CA PRO A 149 5.99 -8.68 -15.90
C PRO A 149 5.47 -9.37 -14.63
N ALA A 150 4.34 -8.95 -14.06
CA ALA A 150 3.77 -9.54 -12.85
C ALA A 150 3.32 -11.00 -13.07
N ARG A 151 2.69 -11.32 -14.22
CA ARG A 151 2.36 -12.71 -14.59
C ARG A 151 3.64 -13.55 -14.73
N ALA A 152 4.71 -12.99 -15.27
CA ALA A 152 6.00 -13.67 -15.40
C ALA A 152 6.64 -13.95 -14.04
N ALA A 153 6.69 -12.96 -13.16
CA ALA A 153 7.19 -13.12 -11.79
C ALA A 153 6.38 -14.17 -11.01
N LEU A 154 5.05 -14.16 -11.13
CA LEU A 154 4.17 -15.07 -10.39
C LEU A 154 4.40 -16.55 -10.73
N ARG A 155 4.77 -16.87 -11.98
CA ARG A 155 5.08 -18.25 -12.40
C ARG A 155 6.25 -18.85 -11.61
N ASN A 156 7.22 -18.02 -11.24
CA ASN A 156 8.44 -18.44 -10.56
C ASN A 156 8.38 -18.22 -9.04
N ALA A 157 7.36 -17.53 -8.53
CA ALA A 157 7.23 -17.19 -7.12
C ALA A 157 6.74 -18.38 -6.27
N SER A 158 7.18 -18.45 -5.02
CA SER A 158 6.72 -19.42 -4.01
C SER A 158 6.63 -18.78 -2.63
N GLY A 159 5.89 -19.42 -1.70
CA GLY A 159 5.68 -18.92 -0.34
C GLY A 159 5.18 -17.47 -0.30
N ASP A 160 5.72 -16.67 0.62
CA ASP A 160 5.37 -15.25 0.79
C ASP A 160 5.54 -14.44 -0.51
N LEU A 161 6.53 -14.76 -1.35
CA LEU A 161 6.73 -14.04 -2.61
C LEU A 161 5.56 -14.27 -3.57
N ARG A 162 4.96 -15.46 -3.56
CA ARG A 162 3.77 -15.75 -4.37
C ARG A 162 2.57 -14.92 -3.91
N GLU A 163 2.39 -14.76 -2.59
CA GLU A 163 1.30 -13.93 -2.03
C GLU A 163 1.45 -12.48 -2.48
N TRP A 164 2.63 -11.88 -2.27
CA TRP A 164 2.91 -10.50 -2.66
C TRP A 164 2.89 -10.27 -4.17
N THR A 165 3.36 -11.22 -4.97
CA THR A 165 3.30 -11.11 -6.43
C THR A 165 1.87 -11.25 -6.96
N SER A 166 1.00 -12.02 -6.28
CA SER A 166 -0.43 -12.09 -6.62
C SER A 166 -1.13 -10.75 -6.33
N ILE A 167 -0.77 -10.10 -5.23
CA ILE A 167 -1.22 -8.73 -4.92
C ILE A 167 -0.72 -7.74 -5.97
N ALA A 168 0.57 -7.77 -6.33
CA ALA A 168 1.13 -6.91 -7.37
C ALA A 168 0.46 -7.12 -8.74
N LEU A 169 0.11 -8.37 -9.09
CA LEU A 169 -0.63 -8.67 -10.30
C LEU A 169 -2.02 -8.00 -10.31
N ALA A 170 -2.76 -8.10 -9.21
CA ALA A 170 -4.03 -7.38 -9.06
C ALA A 170 -3.84 -5.86 -9.11
N ALA A 171 -2.78 -5.34 -8.48
CA ALA A 171 -2.45 -3.92 -8.50
C ALA A 171 -2.20 -3.40 -9.92
N SER A 172 -1.66 -4.22 -10.83
CA SER A 172 -1.52 -3.86 -12.24
C SER A 172 -2.84 -3.70 -13.01
N GLY A 173 -3.98 -4.03 -12.38
CA GLY A 173 -5.31 -4.01 -12.99
C GLY A 173 -5.73 -5.34 -13.62
N ASP A 174 -5.02 -6.44 -13.33
CA ASP A 174 -5.38 -7.77 -13.83
C ASP A 174 -6.59 -8.33 -13.08
N ASN A 175 -7.78 -8.22 -13.68
CA ASN A 175 -9.02 -8.75 -13.11
C ASN A 175 -8.98 -10.28 -12.91
N ASP A 176 -8.14 -11.01 -13.66
CA ASP A 176 -8.00 -12.46 -13.51
C ASP A 176 -7.29 -12.83 -12.20
N ALA A 177 -6.71 -11.86 -11.48
CA ALA A 177 -6.09 -12.07 -10.18
C ALA A 177 -7.10 -12.17 -9.01
N ALA A 178 -8.36 -11.76 -9.22
CA ALA A 178 -9.35 -11.67 -8.15
C ALA A 178 -9.64 -13.01 -7.42
N PRO A 179 -9.74 -14.19 -8.09
CA PRO A 179 -9.82 -15.48 -7.41
C PRO A 179 -8.65 -15.74 -6.46
N GLY A 180 -7.42 -15.36 -6.87
CA GLY A 180 -6.23 -15.47 -6.02
C GLY A 180 -6.31 -14.57 -4.79
N LEU A 181 -6.77 -13.33 -4.94
CA LEU A 181 -6.93 -12.43 -3.80
C LEU A 181 -8.01 -12.90 -2.83
N ARG A 182 -9.12 -13.46 -3.30
CA ARG A 182 -10.15 -14.07 -2.42
C ARG A 182 -9.58 -15.24 -1.63
N ASP A 183 -8.64 -16.00 -2.21
CA ASP A 183 -7.94 -17.05 -1.50
C ASP A 183 -7.04 -16.50 -0.39
N LEU A 184 -6.21 -15.51 -0.74
CA LEU A 184 -5.31 -14.84 0.20
C LEU A 184 -6.07 -14.18 1.35
N LEU A 185 -7.19 -13.50 1.06
CA LEU A 185 -8.05 -12.87 2.06
C LEU A 185 -8.58 -13.89 3.09
N ARG A 186 -8.87 -15.13 2.67
CA ARG A 186 -9.38 -16.17 3.57
C ARG A 186 -8.28 -16.90 4.34
N ARG A 187 -7.13 -17.10 3.72
CA ARG A 187 -6.17 -18.15 4.14
C ARG A 187 -4.79 -17.64 4.49
N SER A 188 -4.40 -16.44 4.06
CA SER A 188 -3.07 -15.93 4.41
C SER A 188 -2.95 -15.71 5.92
N HIS A 189 -1.83 -16.17 6.46
CA HIS A 189 -1.48 -15.98 7.87
C HIS A 189 -1.03 -14.54 8.16
N HIS A 190 -0.59 -13.81 7.13
CA HIS A 190 -0.12 -12.43 7.22
C HIS A 190 -1.30 -11.45 7.14
N ALA A 191 -1.49 -10.65 8.19
CA ALA A 191 -2.58 -9.67 8.23
C ALA A 191 -2.44 -8.62 7.12
N GLU A 192 -1.22 -8.23 6.78
CA GLU A 192 -0.93 -7.29 5.70
C GLU A 192 -1.30 -7.83 4.32
N VAL A 193 -1.19 -9.14 4.09
CA VAL A 193 -1.62 -9.78 2.84
C VAL A 193 -3.14 -9.82 2.76
N ARG A 194 -3.83 -10.20 3.84
CA ARG A 194 -5.30 -10.19 3.89
C ARG A 194 -5.85 -8.78 3.68
N MET A 195 -5.29 -7.80 4.36
CA MET A 195 -5.63 -6.39 4.23
C MET A 195 -5.45 -5.89 2.79
N SER A 196 -4.30 -6.16 2.18
CA SER A 196 -4.02 -5.76 0.79
C SER A 196 -4.96 -6.45 -0.20
N SER A 197 -5.27 -7.73 0.04
CA SER A 197 -6.20 -8.50 -0.77
C SER A 197 -7.60 -7.88 -0.74
N ALA A 198 -8.09 -7.48 0.44
CA ALA A 198 -9.37 -6.78 0.56
C ALA A 198 -9.38 -5.47 -0.23
N TYR A 199 -8.34 -4.65 -0.08
CA TYR A 199 -8.20 -3.37 -0.81
C TYR A 199 -8.24 -3.56 -2.33
N PHE A 200 -7.39 -4.44 -2.88
CA PHE A 200 -7.32 -4.63 -4.33
C PHE A 200 -8.56 -5.36 -4.89
N LEU A 201 -9.26 -6.20 -4.13
CA LEU A 201 -10.56 -6.74 -4.54
C LEU A 201 -11.61 -5.63 -4.73
N GLY A 202 -11.59 -4.62 -3.86
CA GLY A 202 -12.43 -3.42 -4.01
C GLY A 202 -12.07 -2.62 -5.26
N LEU A 203 -10.77 -2.40 -5.51
CA LEU A 203 -10.30 -1.68 -6.70
C LEU A 203 -10.61 -2.40 -8.02
N LEU A 204 -10.47 -3.73 -8.07
CA LEU A 204 -10.82 -4.53 -9.25
C LEU A 204 -12.33 -4.56 -9.51
N GLY A 205 -13.16 -4.14 -8.54
CA GLY A 205 -14.61 -4.15 -8.69
C GLY A 205 -15.22 -5.56 -8.72
N ASP A 206 -14.51 -6.58 -8.21
CA ASP A 206 -14.99 -7.97 -8.21
C ASP A 206 -16.13 -8.15 -7.21
N ARG A 207 -17.37 -7.96 -7.67
CA ARG A 207 -18.57 -8.18 -6.86
C ARG A 207 -18.69 -9.63 -6.35
N SER A 208 -18.03 -10.60 -6.98
CA SER A 208 -18.04 -11.99 -6.50
C SER A 208 -17.26 -12.17 -5.19
N ALA A 209 -16.41 -11.20 -4.82
CA ALA A 209 -15.70 -11.16 -3.55
C ALA A 209 -16.56 -10.68 -2.37
N ALA A 210 -17.80 -10.24 -2.59
CA ALA A 210 -18.64 -9.67 -1.53
C ALA A 210 -18.81 -10.61 -0.33
N GLY A 211 -18.94 -11.92 -0.55
CA GLY A 211 -19.03 -12.90 0.54
C GLY A 211 -17.76 -12.96 1.38
N ASP A 212 -16.60 -13.03 0.73
CA ASP A 212 -15.30 -13.09 1.39
C ASP A 212 -14.98 -11.78 2.13
N LEU A 213 -15.32 -10.63 1.54
CA LEU A 213 -15.16 -9.31 2.15
C LEU A 213 -16.09 -9.13 3.37
N LYS A 214 -17.35 -9.60 3.29
CA LYS A 214 -18.27 -9.60 4.45
C LYS A 214 -17.72 -10.44 5.60
N ALA A 215 -17.11 -11.60 5.30
CA ALA A 215 -16.46 -12.41 6.33
C ALA A 215 -15.24 -11.69 6.94
N ALA A 216 -14.47 -10.96 6.13
CA ALA A 216 -13.31 -10.19 6.57
C ALA A 216 -13.65 -9.00 7.50
N LEU A 217 -14.91 -8.56 7.56
CA LEU A 217 -15.37 -7.60 8.58
C LEU A 217 -15.25 -8.11 10.01
N ALA A 218 -15.07 -9.42 10.20
CA ALA A 218 -14.82 -10.05 11.50
C ALA A 218 -13.34 -10.45 11.72
N ASP A 219 -12.42 -10.07 10.82
CA ASP A 219 -11.01 -10.48 10.90
C ASP A 219 -10.38 -10.12 12.26
N PRO A 220 -9.61 -11.01 12.89
CA PRO A 220 -9.08 -10.77 14.24
C PRO A 220 -7.86 -9.86 14.28
N ALA A 221 -7.25 -9.50 13.14
CA ALA A 221 -6.03 -8.71 13.12
C ALA A 221 -6.27 -7.32 13.72
N THR A 222 -5.45 -6.98 14.72
CA THR A 222 -5.46 -5.68 15.38
C THR A 222 -4.09 -5.05 15.33
N ALA A 223 -4.04 -3.72 15.27
CA ALA A 223 -2.79 -2.99 15.39
C ALA A 223 -2.95 -1.76 16.29
N ARG A 224 -1.98 -1.50 17.17
CA ARG A 224 -2.04 -0.37 18.10
C ARG A 224 -1.36 0.84 17.48
N VAL A 225 -2.11 1.92 17.27
CA VAL A 225 -1.55 3.19 16.80
C VAL A 225 -1.12 4.01 18.01
N ARG A 226 0.18 4.29 18.07
CA ARG A 226 0.75 5.20 19.06
C ARG A 226 0.49 6.63 18.61
N SER A 227 -0.18 7.39 19.47
CA SER A 227 -0.41 8.82 19.27
C SER A 227 0.85 9.64 19.54
N ASP A 228 0.97 10.77 18.86
CA ASP A 228 2.00 11.80 19.07
C ASP A 228 1.71 12.71 20.28
N GLY A 229 0.69 12.37 21.08
CA GLY A 229 0.27 13.11 22.26
C GLY A 229 -0.98 13.97 22.06
N SER A 230 -1.49 14.07 20.82
CA SER A 230 -2.73 14.81 20.52
C SER A 230 -4.01 13.99 20.75
N GLU A 231 -3.95 12.66 20.64
CA GLU A 231 -5.08 11.74 20.86
C GLU A 231 -4.73 10.55 21.77
N PRO A 232 -5.71 9.85 22.38
CA PRO A 232 -5.44 8.57 23.04
C PRO A 232 -4.97 7.51 22.04
N SER A 233 -4.11 6.59 22.49
CA SER A 233 -3.79 5.40 21.68
C SER A 233 -5.06 4.60 21.41
N HIS A 234 -5.28 4.19 20.17
CA HIS A 234 -6.44 3.39 19.77
C HIS A 234 -6.01 2.12 19.03
N THR A 235 -6.93 1.16 18.98
CA THR A 235 -6.76 -0.09 18.23
C THR A 235 -7.36 0.09 16.84
N LEU A 236 -6.59 -0.24 15.81
CA LEU A 236 -7.08 -0.38 14.44
C LEU A 236 -7.32 -1.86 14.13
N TYR A 237 -8.21 -2.09 13.17
CA TYR A 237 -8.53 -3.41 12.62
C TYR A 237 -8.27 -3.41 11.12
N PRO A 238 -6.99 -3.46 10.68
CA PRO A 238 -6.62 -3.06 9.33
C PRO A 238 -7.36 -3.84 8.23
N VAL A 239 -7.54 -5.15 8.43
CA VAL A 239 -8.27 -6.01 7.48
C VAL A 239 -9.76 -5.63 7.42
N ARG A 240 -10.39 -5.35 8.56
CA ARG A 240 -11.82 -4.95 8.62
C ARG A 240 -12.05 -3.61 7.92
N GLU A 241 -11.16 -2.65 8.17
CA GLU A 241 -11.22 -1.32 7.55
C GLU A 241 -11.10 -1.41 6.02
N GLN A 242 -10.17 -2.22 5.50
CA GLN A 242 -10.04 -2.42 4.06
C GLN A 242 -11.21 -3.22 3.46
N ALA A 243 -11.73 -4.22 4.17
CA ALA A 243 -12.90 -4.96 3.73
C ALA A 243 -14.17 -4.09 3.68
N ALA A 244 -14.34 -3.21 4.67
CA ALA A 244 -15.42 -2.22 4.70
C ALA A 244 -15.33 -1.25 3.50
N GLY A 245 -14.14 -0.68 3.26
CA GLY A 245 -13.91 0.20 2.11
C GLY A 245 -14.14 -0.49 0.77
N ALA A 246 -13.68 -1.74 0.63
CA ALA A 246 -13.90 -2.53 -0.57
C ALA A 246 -15.39 -2.83 -0.80
N LEU A 247 -16.15 -3.18 0.23
CA LEU A 247 -17.61 -3.37 0.14
C LEU A 247 -18.32 -2.08 -0.30
N GLN A 248 -17.93 -0.93 0.25
CA GLN A 248 -18.46 0.36 -0.17
C GLN A 248 -18.14 0.67 -1.64
N ALA A 249 -16.91 0.40 -2.09
CA ALA A 249 -16.52 0.56 -3.49
C ALA A 249 -17.33 -0.36 -4.44
N LEU A 250 -17.71 -1.54 -3.96
CA LEU A 250 -18.62 -2.46 -4.65
C LEU A 250 -20.10 -2.05 -4.52
N GLY A 251 -20.42 -0.95 -3.84
CA GLY A 251 -21.78 -0.41 -3.72
C GLY A 251 -22.64 -1.09 -2.65
N PHE A 252 -22.01 -1.74 -1.65
CA PHE A 252 -22.70 -2.21 -0.45
C PHE A 252 -22.72 -1.11 0.61
N THR A 253 -23.79 -1.07 1.40
CA THR A 253 -23.86 -0.19 2.57
C THR A 253 -23.12 -0.86 3.71
N VAL A 254 -22.16 -0.16 4.29
CA VAL A 254 -21.40 -0.63 5.47
C VAL A 254 -21.64 0.32 6.63
N GLU A 255 -22.07 -0.23 7.77
CA GLU A 255 -22.27 0.52 9.01
C GLU A 255 -21.16 0.18 10.01
N ARG A 256 -20.65 1.19 10.70
CA ARG A 256 -19.63 1.05 11.75
C ARG A 256 -20.25 1.30 13.11
N ASN A 257 -20.11 0.36 14.02
CA ASN A 257 -20.53 0.48 15.42
C ASN A 257 -19.34 0.14 16.34
N GLY A 258 -18.67 1.17 16.84
CA GLY A 258 -17.41 1.02 17.57
C GLY A 258 -16.35 0.31 16.70
N ASP A 259 -15.92 -0.87 17.15
CA ASP A 259 -14.89 -1.71 16.53
C ASP A 259 -15.46 -2.81 15.61
N THR A 260 -16.77 -2.75 15.35
CA THR A 260 -17.50 -3.74 14.53
C THR A 260 -18.09 -3.10 13.28
N PHE A 261 -18.19 -3.90 12.23
CA PHE A 261 -18.75 -3.51 10.93
C PHE A 261 -19.86 -4.49 10.54
N THR A 262 -20.91 -3.96 9.91
CA THR A 262 -21.99 -4.75 9.29
C THR A 262 -22.20 -4.25 7.87
N ALA A 263 -22.61 -5.16 6.95
CA ALA A 263 -22.89 -4.80 5.57
C ALA A 263 -24.14 -5.53 5.05
N ASN A 264 -24.93 -4.85 4.21
CA ASN A 264 -26.13 -5.42 3.57
C ASN A 264 -25.79 -6.37 2.43
#